data_AF-A0A2Z6PBK4-F1
#
_entry.id   AF-A0A2Z6PBK4-F1
#
_cell.length_a   1.000
_cell.length_b   1.000
_cell.length_c   1.000
_cell.angle_alpha   90.00
_cell.angle_beta   90.00
_cell.angle_gamma   90.00
#
_symmetry.space_group_name_H-M   'P 1'
#
loop_
_entity.id
_entity.type
_entity.pdbx_description
1 polymer ?
#
loop_
_entity_poly.entity_id
_entity_poly.type
_entity_poly.pdbx_seq_one_letter_code
_entity_poly.pdbx_strand_id
1 'polypeptide(L)'
;MLFGVNISESWLHEAASVMRCKHGRLPFTYLGLPIGGDSRKLCFWHQLVEKIRKRLSGWKCENLSFGGRLILLKSVLSSIPVYFLSFFRAPSGKWVWRCLEERDSLWSLVLKAKYGQEGGWVCFAERVGSVWWRNVNSVRVGGGVRDNRWLVDNICRRVGNDRDTLFWLDPWLEECPLQRSFCRLYDLAENKSVSVADMFEAGWGIGGEAWKWRRRLFAWEEELLLGCVGKLANIFLQVDEVDRWVWKLHSSQSYSVKSAYSYLSASETRISDSFDRFLWLKSVPLKVNIFVWRLFLNRLPTKDNLQKRGSIGDHQLLCSALCGFSEDLNHLFFQCPVYGRLWLVISKWLGISTVLHGVVDAHSVQFCGLGGASKGSTKVFTIIWISVLYVIWRDRNNRIFKLVHESIDKLAERVKLQTFWWLKSSYVLFDFDYLGWRQNPWSCFQTVV
;
A
#
# COMPACT_ATOMS: atom_id res chain seq x y z
N MET A 1 12.18 -11.12 -24.37
CA MET A 1 13.02 -11.82 -23.37
C MET A 1 12.12 -12.18 -22.20
N LEU A 2 12.11 -13.44 -21.76
CA LEU A 2 11.23 -13.95 -20.72
C LEU A 2 11.98 -14.00 -19.37
N PHE A 3 11.42 -13.41 -18.32
CA PHE A 3 12.02 -13.40 -16.99
C PHE A 3 11.18 -14.23 -16.03
N GLY A 4 11.81 -15.11 -15.28
CA GLY A 4 11.15 -15.95 -14.28
C GLY A 4 11.29 -15.38 -12.88
N VAL A 5 10.16 -15.24 -12.18
CA VAL A 5 10.12 -14.88 -10.75
C VAL A 5 9.66 -16.13 -9.99
N ASN A 6 10.46 -16.61 -9.04
CA ASN A 6 10.16 -17.79 -8.21
C ASN A 6 9.86 -19.09 -9.01
N ILE A 7 10.50 -19.27 -10.17
CA ILE A 7 10.41 -20.48 -10.98
C ILE A 7 11.81 -21.03 -11.27
N SER A 8 11.92 -22.35 -11.47
CA SER A 8 13.21 -22.98 -11.78
C SER A 8 13.76 -22.50 -13.12
N GLU A 9 15.09 -22.39 -13.23
CA GLU A 9 15.73 -22.03 -14.50
C GLU A 9 15.37 -23.02 -15.62
N SER A 10 15.19 -24.31 -15.27
CA SER A 10 14.79 -25.36 -16.22
C SER A 10 13.45 -25.06 -16.89
N TRP A 11 12.43 -24.69 -16.11
CA TRP A 11 11.11 -24.38 -16.63
C TRP A 11 11.12 -23.07 -17.42
N LEU A 12 11.84 -22.05 -16.94
CA LEU A 12 11.99 -20.79 -17.65
C LEU A 12 12.61 -20.99 -19.04
N HIS A 13 13.57 -21.91 -19.14
CA HIS A 13 14.23 -22.26 -20.40
C HIS A 13 13.27 -22.95 -21.37
N GLU A 14 12.47 -23.91 -20.91
CA GLU A 14 11.41 -24.55 -21.71
C GLU A 14 10.38 -23.53 -22.20
N ALA A 15 9.85 -22.71 -21.30
CA ALA A 15 8.86 -21.69 -21.64
C ALA A 15 9.41 -20.67 -22.66
N ALA A 16 10.68 -20.28 -22.51
CA ALA A 16 11.35 -19.38 -23.45
C ALA A 16 11.52 -20.02 -24.84
N SER A 17 11.85 -21.32 -24.90
CA SER A 17 11.95 -22.11 -26.14
C SER A 17 10.60 -22.19 -26.87
N VAL A 18 9.53 -22.55 -26.16
CA VAL A 18 8.16 -22.64 -26.72
C VAL A 18 7.70 -21.29 -27.27
N MET A 19 7.96 -20.21 -26.54
CA MET A 19 7.58 -18.85 -26.91
C MET A 19 8.53 -18.21 -27.95
N ARG A 20 9.55 -18.94 -28.42
CA ARG A 20 10.60 -18.48 -29.33
C ARG A 20 11.23 -17.15 -28.90
N CYS A 21 11.54 -17.01 -27.61
CA CYS A 21 12.12 -15.80 -27.05
C CYS A 21 13.35 -16.11 -26.17
N LYS A 22 14.27 -15.15 -26.02
CA LYS A 22 15.44 -15.32 -25.13
C LYS A 22 15.01 -15.38 -23.67
N HIS A 23 15.60 -16.25 -22.86
CA HIS A 23 15.41 -16.21 -21.40
C HIS A 23 16.26 -15.10 -20.78
N GLY A 24 15.77 -14.47 -19.71
CA GLY A 24 16.44 -13.42 -18.96
C GLY A 24 16.56 -13.80 -17.49
N ARG A 25 17.64 -13.36 -16.85
CA ARG A 25 17.92 -13.61 -15.43
C ARG A 25 17.56 -12.39 -14.57
N LEU A 26 17.05 -12.66 -13.37
CA LEU A 26 16.92 -11.64 -12.34
C LEU A 26 18.24 -11.54 -11.54
N PRO A 27 18.62 -10.33 -11.08
CA PRO A 27 18.01 -9.05 -11.40
C PRO A 27 18.43 -8.54 -12.80
N PHE A 28 17.53 -7.84 -13.50
CA PHE A 28 17.84 -7.17 -14.78
C PHE A 28 17.57 -5.68 -14.71
N THR A 29 18.25 -4.89 -15.56
CA THR A 29 18.05 -3.43 -15.59
C THR A 29 16.93 -3.05 -16.56
N TYR A 30 15.94 -2.30 -16.08
CA TYR A 30 14.89 -1.71 -16.90
C TYR A 30 14.72 -0.23 -16.57
N LEU A 31 14.75 0.63 -17.59
CA LEU A 31 14.75 2.10 -17.44
C LEU A 31 15.81 2.60 -16.44
N GLY A 32 16.93 1.87 -16.36
CA GLY A 32 18.02 2.18 -15.45
C GLY A 32 17.84 1.69 -14.01
N LEU A 33 16.81 0.89 -13.68
CA LEU A 33 16.57 0.28 -12.36
C LEU A 33 16.73 -1.24 -12.38
N PRO A 34 17.38 -1.85 -11.37
CA PRO A 34 17.43 -3.30 -11.22
C PRO A 34 16.07 -3.85 -10.74
N ILE A 35 15.38 -4.56 -11.62
CA ILE A 35 14.13 -5.28 -11.33
C ILE A 35 14.45 -6.70 -10.85
N GLY A 36 13.75 -7.15 -9.81
CA GLY A 36 13.86 -8.51 -9.28
C GLY A 36 15.03 -8.74 -8.32
N GLY A 37 15.74 -7.68 -7.93
CA GLY A 37 16.76 -7.75 -6.89
C GLY A 37 16.20 -7.43 -5.50
N ASP A 38 16.91 -7.85 -4.45
CA ASP A 38 16.51 -7.60 -3.07
C ASP A 38 17.01 -6.23 -2.59
N SER A 39 16.10 -5.24 -2.54
CA SER A 39 16.41 -3.87 -2.11
C SER A 39 16.86 -3.76 -0.64
N ARG A 40 16.74 -4.82 0.16
CA ARG A 40 17.21 -4.89 1.55
C ARG A 40 18.71 -5.19 1.63
N LYS A 41 19.34 -5.69 0.57
CA LYS A 41 20.77 -6.05 0.55
C LYS A 41 21.62 -4.89 0.04
N LEU A 42 22.79 -4.69 0.66
CA LEU A 42 23.76 -3.66 0.24
C LEU A 42 24.17 -3.85 -1.24
N CYS A 43 24.41 -5.10 -1.66
CA CYS A 43 24.85 -5.44 -3.01
C CYS A 43 23.89 -4.99 -4.12
N PHE A 44 22.59 -4.88 -3.83
CA PHE A 44 21.59 -4.36 -4.77
C PHE A 44 21.89 -2.92 -5.18
N TRP A 45 22.37 -2.11 -4.24
CA TRP A 45 22.65 -0.69 -4.43
C TRP A 45 24.03 -0.43 -5.05
N HIS A 46 24.91 -1.43 -5.14
CA HIS A 46 26.24 -1.26 -5.75
C HIS A 46 26.15 -0.78 -7.20
N GLN A 47 25.17 -1.25 -7.99
CA GLN A 47 25.00 -0.77 -9.37
C GLN A 47 24.69 0.73 -9.44
N LEU A 48 23.91 1.25 -8.49
CA LEU A 48 23.64 2.69 -8.38
C LEU A 48 24.92 3.45 -8.03
N VAL A 49 25.66 2.98 -7.03
CA VAL A 49 26.92 3.60 -6.59
C VAL A 49 27.95 3.61 -7.72
N GLU A 50 28.09 2.51 -8.47
CA GLU A 50 28.99 2.47 -9.63
C GLU A 50 28.56 3.40 -10.75
N LYS A 51 27.26 3.54 -10.99
CA LYS A 51 26.75 4.48 -11.99
C LYS A 51 27.09 5.92 -11.63
N ILE A 52 26.98 6.27 -10.34
CA ILE A 52 27.40 7.57 -9.80
C ILE A 52 28.91 7.75 -9.95
N ARG A 53 29.71 6.75 -9.54
CA ARG A 53 31.17 6.78 -9.62
C ARG A 53 31.67 6.95 -11.05
N LYS A 54 31.09 6.23 -12.02
CA LYS A 54 31.42 6.37 -13.45
C LYS A 54 31.15 7.79 -13.96
N ARG A 55 30.01 8.40 -13.59
CA ARG A 55 29.71 9.80 -13.97
C ARG A 55 30.70 10.78 -13.35
N LEU A 56 30.99 10.63 -12.05
CA LEU A 56 31.98 11.45 -11.35
C LEU A 56 33.37 11.34 -11.98
N SER A 57 33.80 10.13 -12.35
CA SER A 57 35.09 9.94 -13.00
C SER A 57 35.19 10.66 -14.35
N GLY A 58 34.09 10.69 -15.12
CA GLY A 58 34.04 11.41 -16.40
C GLY A 58 34.06 12.94 -16.27
N TRP A 59 33.71 13.49 -15.11
CA TRP A 59 33.70 14.94 -14.87
C TRP A 59 34.95 15.47 -14.18
N LYS A 60 35.91 14.59 -13.88
CA LYS A 60 37.24 14.98 -13.39
C LYS A 60 38.12 15.63 -14.47
N CYS A 61 37.69 15.64 -15.74
CA CYS A 61 38.47 16.22 -16.85
C CYS A 61 38.76 17.73 -16.66
N GLU A 62 39.94 18.17 -17.11
CA GLU A 62 40.47 19.53 -16.96
C GLU A 62 39.64 20.60 -17.70
N ASN A 63 38.85 20.21 -18.70
CA ASN A 63 38.11 21.14 -19.57
C ASN A 63 36.78 21.64 -18.97
N LEU A 64 36.42 21.25 -17.75
CA LEU A 64 35.20 21.70 -17.08
C LEU A 64 35.53 22.76 -16.03
N SER A 65 34.99 23.96 -16.21
CA SER A 65 35.07 25.04 -15.21
C SER A 65 34.43 24.60 -13.88
N PHE A 66 34.83 25.24 -12.79
CA PHE A 66 34.27 24.98 -11.46
C PHE A 66 32.73 25.11 -11.46
N GLY A 67 32.20 26.15 -12.12
CA GLY A 67 30.76 26.36 -12.29
C GLY A 67 30.09 25.23 -13.09
N GLY A 68 30.72 24.78 -14.19
CA GLY A 68 30.22 23.65 -14.98
C GLY A 68 30.15 22.35 -14.19
N ARG A 69 31.19 22.04 -13.38
CA ARG A 69 31.20 20.87 -12.48
C ARG A 69 30.09 20.96 -11.44
N LEU A 70 29.88 22.13 -10.83
CA LEU A 70 28.83 22.36 -9.85
C LEU A 70 27.41 22.18 -10.44
N ILE A 71 27.18 22.65 -11.67
CA ILE A 71 25.91 22.48 -12.37
C ILE A 71 25.65 21.00 -12.69
N LEU A 72 26.64 20.25 -13.14
CA LEU A 72 26.50 18.81 -13.42
C LEU A 72 26.24 18.00 -12.14
N LEU A 73 26.92 18.34 -11.04
CA LEU A 73 26.63 17.78 -9.72
C LEU A 73 25.17 18.02 -9.32
N LYS A 74 24.70 19.27 -9.45
CA LYS A 74 23.35 19.66 -9.02
C LYS A 74 22.24 19.12 -9.93
N SER A 75 22.45 19.02 -11.24
CA SER A 75 21.39 18.65 -12.19
C SER A 75 21.36 17.15 -12.51
N VAL A 76 22.52 16.50 -12.60
CA VAL A 76 22.64 15.11 -13.06
C VAL A 76 22.90 14.15 -11.90
N LEU A 77 23.77 14.49 -10.94
CA LEU A 77 24.04 13.58 -9.83
C LEU A 77 22.94 13.57 -8.78
N SER A 78 22.27 14.70 -8.55
CA SER A 78 21.13 14.74 -7.62
C SER A 78 19.94 13.92 -8.12
N SER A 79 19.70 13.89 -9.44
CA SER A 79 18.53 13.25 -10.04
C SER A 79 18.62 11.72 -10.10
N ILE A 80 19.82 11.14 -10.12
CA ILE A 80 20.03 9.68 -10.21
C ILE A 80 19.58 8.95 -8.92
N PRO A 81 20.08 9.29 -7.71
CA PRO A 81 19.58 8.71 -6.46
C PRO A 81 18.11 9.03 -6.24
N VAL A 82 17.69 10.26 -6.56
CA VAL A 82 16.30 10.68 -6.46
C VAL A 82 15.36 9.79 -7.28
N TYR A 83 15.72 9.51 -8.53
CA TYR A 83 14.95 8.62 -9.40
C TYR A 83 14.86 7.22 -8.78
N PHE A 84 15.99 6.64 -8.37
CA PHE A 84 16.02 5.31 -7.73
C PHE A 84 15.18 5.25 -6.46
N LEU A 85 15.37 6.21 -5.55
CA LEU A 85 14.72 6.23 -4.24
C LEU A 85 13.22 6.50 -4.37
N SER A 86 12.77 7.19 -5.41
CA SER A 86 11.34 7.41 -5.66
C SER A 86 10.54 6.11 -5.92
N PHE A 87 11.17 5.03 -6.37
CA PHE A 87 10.49 3.74 -6.55
C PHE A 87 10.38 2.92 -5.25
N PHE A 88 11.13 3.28 -4.22
CA PHE A 88 11.25 2.48 -3.00
C PHE A 88 10.80 3.28 -1.77
N ARG A 89 9.70 2.82 -1.14
CA ARG A 89 9.06 3.54 -0.01
C ARG A 89 9.93 3.66 1.23
N ALA A 90 10.59 2.59 1.69
CA ALA A 90 11.43 2.66 2.88
C ALA A 90 12.68 3.56 2.69
N PRO A 91 13.39 3.51 1.56
CA PRO A 91 14.42 4.50 1.27
C PRO A 91 13.91 5.96 1.18
N SER A 92 12.71 6.20 0.65
CA SER A 92 12.05 7.53 0.72
C SER A 92 11.73 7.94 2.16
N GLY A 93 11.32 6.99 3.02
CA GLY A 93 11.12 7.23 4.46
C GLY A 93 12.40 7.68 5.18
N LYS A 94 13.58 7.21 4.74
CA LYS A 94 14.86 7.71 5.25
C LYS A 94 15.07 9.20 4.96
N TRP A 95 14.56 9.72 3.84
CA TRP A 95 14.64 11.16 3.57
C TRP A 95 13.76 11.97 4.50
N VAL A 96 12.56 11.49 4.81
CA VAL A 96 11.70 12.11 5.84
C VAL A 96 12.44 12.13 7.19
N TRP A 97 13.03 11.00 7.59
CA TRP A 97 13.84 10.93 8.81
C TRP A 97 15.02 11.90 8.80
N ARG A 98 15.75 12.03 7.70
CA ARG A 98 16.86 12.98 7.58
C ARG A 98 16.40 14.43 7.63
N CYS A 99 15.20 14.75 7.14
CA CYS A 99 14.63 16.09 7.32
C CYS A 99 14.37 16.41 8.80
N LEU A 100 14.20 15.37 9.62
CA LEU A 100 13.98 15.48 11.07
C LEU A 100 15.29 15.54 11.87
N GLU A 101 16.31 14.75 11.51
CA GLU A 101 17.61 14.78 12.22
C GLU A 101 18.55 15.89 11.73
N GLU A 102 18.63 16.13 10.42
CA GLU A 102 19.67 16.98 9.82
C GLU A 102 19.14 18.40 9.56
N ARG A 103 18.52 19.01 10.57
CA ARG A 103 17.79 20.29 10.47
C ARG A 103 18.64 21.43 9.90
N ASP A 104 19.92 21.47 10.24
CA ASP A 104 20.85 22.57 9.91
C ASP A 104 21.82 22.22 8.77
N SER A 105 21.65 21.05 8.18
CA SER A 105 22.41 20.69 6.99
C SER A 105 22.06 21.62 5.83
N LEU A 106 23.04 21.90 4.97
CA LEU A 106 22.86 22.76 3.80
C LEU A 106 21.69 22.32 2.90
N TRP A 107 21.48 21.01 2.75
CA TRP A 107 20.38 20.51 1.92
C TRP A 107 19.02 20.73 2.58
N SER A 108 18.91 20.59 3.90
CA SER A 108 17.69 20.88 4.65
C SER A 108 17.35 22.37 4.59
N LEU A 109 18.34 23.25 4.76
CA LEU A 109 18.17 24.70 4.61
C LEU A 109 17.65 25.08 3.21
N VAL A 110 18.16 24.45 2.15
CA VAL A 110 17.67 24.65 0.78
C VAL A 110 16.20 24.20 0.64
N LEU A 111 15.81 23.10 1.27
CA LEU A 111 14.42 22.64 1.24
C LEU A 111 13.50 23.58 2.01
N LYS A 112 13.91 24.07 3.18
CA LYS A 112 13.17 25.09 3.94
C LYS A 112 12.99 26.37 3.14
N ALA A 113 14.05 26.85 2.49
CA ALA A 113 13.99 28.04 1.65
C ALA A 113 13.06 27.85 0.43
N LYS A 114 13.04 26.64 -0.14
CA LYS A 114 12.26 26.34 -1.35
C LYS A 114 10.79 26.01 -1.08
N TYR A 115 10.51 25.29 0.00
CA TYR A 115 9.19 24.72 0.31
C TYR A 115 8.53 25.36 1.53
N GLY A 116 9.22 26.26 2.23
CA GLY A 116 8.75 26.88 3.46
C GLY A 116 9.16 26.08 4.70
N GLN A 117 8.91 26.66 5.86
CA GLN A 117 9.12 26.02 7.16
C GLN A 117 7.98 26.30 8.14
N GLU A 118 7.68 25.32 8.98
CA GLU A 118 6.74 25.44 10.11
C GLU A 118 7.42 24.87 11.35
N GLY A 119 7.46 25.63 12.45
CA GLY A 119 8.16 25.22 13.67
C GLY A 119 9.64 24.91 13.47
N GLY A 120 10.28 25.49 12.45
CA GLY A 120 11.68 25.22 12.10
C GLY A 120 11.94 23.94 11.31
N TRP A 121 10.88 23.24 10.89
CA TRP A 121 10.89 22.05 10.04
C TRP A 121 10.51 22.38 8.61
N VAL A 122 10.99 21.60 7.63
CA VAL A 122 10.58 21.77 6.23
C VAL A 122 9.05 21.59 6.12
N CYS A 123 8.37 22.52 5.48
CA CYS A 123 6.93 22.42 5.25
C CYS A 123 6.64 21.34 4.17
N PHE A 124 5.82 20.36 4.54
CA PHE A 124 5.36 19.30 3.65
C PHE A 124 3.94 19.63 3.14
N ALA A 125 3.76 20.77 2.48
CA ALA A 125 2.48 21.13 1.87
C ALA A 125 2.17 20.26 0.63
N GLU A 126 0.88 19.98 0.39
CA GLU A 126 0.45 19.32 -0.83
C GLU A 126 0.24 20.31 -1.98
N ARG A 127 0.71 19.90 -3.17
CA ARG A 127 0.53 20.54 -4.49
C ARG A 127 1.42 21.76 -4.74
N VAL A 128 2.68 21.43 -5.04
CA VAL A 128 3.59 21.95 -6.08
C VAL A 128 5.01 21.60 -5.61
N GLY A 129 5.82 20.97 -6.46
CA GLY A 129 7.15 20.51 -6.07
C GLY A 129 7.78 19.55 -7.07
N SER A 130 9.07 19.28 -6.92
CA SER A 130 9.77 18.31 -7.76
C SER A 130 9.11 16.93 -7.65
N VAL A 131 9.27 16.08 -8.66
CA VAL A 131 8.77 14.69 -8.63
C VAL A 131 9.23 13.96 -7.36
N TRP A 132 10.46 14.22 -6.94
CA TRP A 132 11.03 13.72 -5.70
C TRP A 132 10.29 14.21 -4.45
N TRP A 133 10.09 15.53 -4.32
CA TRP A 133 9.44 16.10 -3.15
C TRP A 133 8.00 15.59 -3.01
N ARG A 134 7.29 15.48 -4.13
CA ARG A 134 5.95 14.85 -4.16
C ARG A 134 5.98 13.39 -3.70
N ASN A 135 7.02 12.65 -4.02
CA ASN A 135 7.19 11.27 -3.57
C ASN A 135 7.47 11.21 -2.06
N VAL A 136 8.37 12.05 -1.54
CA VAL A 136 8.66 12.14 -0.11
C VAL A 136 7.39 12.54 0.68
N ASN A 137 6.63 13.53 0.20
CA ASN A 137 5.35 13.91 0.79
C ASN A 137 4.36 12.74 0.76
N SER A 138 4.22 12.07 -0.39
CA SER A 138 3.36 10.89 -0.55
C SER A 138 3.72 9.77 0.44
N VAL A 139 5.01 9.53 0.69
CA VAL A 139 5.46 8.51 1.63
C VAL A 139 5.19 8.92 3.08
N ARG A 140 5.36 10.21 3.41
CA ARG A 140 5.03 10.76 4.74
C ARG A 140 3.54 10.62 5.07
N VAL A 141 2.66 10.91 4.11
CA VAL A 141 1.20 10.75 4.28
C VAL A 141 0.71 9.31 4.04
N GLY A 142 1.64 8.37 3.82
CA GLY A 142 1.37 6.94 3.61
C GLY A 142 0.60 6.61 2.33
N GLY A 143 0.69 7.47 1.31
CA GLY A 143 0.02 7.30 0.02
C GLY A 143 0.22 5.92 -0.60
N GLY A 144 -0.88 5.17 -0.72
CA GLY A 144 -0.96 3.88 -1.38
C GLY A 144 -0.39 2.70 -0.59
N VAL A 145 -0.17 2.82 0.72
CA VAL A 145 0.04 1.68 1.64
C VAL A 145 -1.31 1.37 2.31
N ARG A 146 -1.47 0.18 2.93
CA ARG A 146 -2.68 -0.12 3.71
C ARG A 146 -2.71 0.67 5.02
N ASP A 147 -1.56 0.73 5.68
CA ASP A 147 -1.31 1.63 6.80
C ASP A 147 -0.78 2.97 6.28
N ASN A 148 -1.68 3.94 6.16
CA ASN A 148 -1.34 5.30 5.70
C ASN A 148 -0.51 6.09 6.73
N ARG A 149 -0.24 5.55 7.92
CA ARG A 149 0.54 6.22 8.96
C ARG A 149 1.77 5.42 9.41
N TRP A 150 2.10 4.35 8.69
CA TRP A 150 3.24 3.46 8.97
C TRP A 150 4.55 4.19 9.30
N LEU A 151 4.79 5.36 8.70
CA LEU A 151 6.00 6.13 8.94
C LEU A 151 5.85 7.03 10.17
N VAL A 152 4.78 7.82 10.24
CA VAL A 152 4.59 8.84 11.27
C VAL A 152 4.34 8.21 12.63
N ASP A 153 3.55 7.14 12.71
CA ASP A 153 3.22 6.49 13.98
C ASP A 153 4.44 5.76 14.59
N ASN A 154 5.44 5.44 13.75
CA ASN A 154 6.69 4.79 14.15
C ASN A 154 7.84 5.77 14.39
N ILE A 155 7.60 7.08 14.27
CA ILE A 155 8.52 8.16 14.64
C ILE A 155 7.95 8.86 15.86
N CYS A 156 8.69 8.86 16.97
CA CYS A 156 8.36 9.66 18.14
C CYS A 156 9.54 10.49 18.59
N ARG A 157 9.29 11.45 19.47
CA ARG A 157 10.32 12.30 20.03
C ARG A 157 10.72 11.78 21.41
N ARG A 158 12.03 11.70 21.66
CA ARG A 158 12.56 11.52 23.01
C ARG A 158 12.95 12.88 23.57
N VAL A 159 12.26 13.20 24.64
CA VAL A 159 12.32 14.38 25.50
C VAL A 159 13.69 14.43 26.17
N GLY A 160 14.41 15.54 25.97
CA GLY A 160 15.68 15.86 26.62
C GLY A 160 15.58 17.20 27.32
N ASN A 161 16.07 18.26 26.67
CA ASN A 161 16.00 19.65 27.12
C ASN A 161 14.76 20.39 26.59
N ASP A 162 14.05 19.79 25.64
CA ASP A 162 12.69 20.11 25.21
C ASP A 162 12.43 21.48 24.60
N ARG A 163 13.52 22.18 24.25
CA ARG A 163 13.46 23.51 23.62
C ARG A 163 13.03 23.46 22.16
N ASP A 164 13.31 22.35 21.48
CA ASP A 164 12.96 22.18 20.08
C ASP A 164 11.68 21.33 19.89
N THR A 165 11.11 20.79 20.97
CA THR A 165 9.92 19.91 20.95
C THR A 165 8.65 20.73 21.09
N LEU A 166 7.76 20.66 20.10
CA LEU A 166 6.49 21.39 20.12
C LEU A 166 5.45 20.64 20.95
N PHE A 167 4.96 21.28 22.00
CA PHE A 167 4.07 20.67 22.99
C PHE A 167 2.83 20.01 22.35
N TRP A 168 2.16 20.71 21.45
CA TRP A 168 0.92 20.21 20.84
C TRP A 168 1.13 19.34 19.60
N LEU A 169 2.18 19.63 18.82
CA LEU A 169 2.33 19.16 17.45
C LEU A 169 3.24 17.95 17.33
N ASP A 170 4.17 17.76 18.27
CA ASP A 170 5.09 16.62 18.24
C ASP A 170 4.55 15.43 19.05
N PRO A 171 4.79 14.18 18.60
CA PRO A 171 4.47 12.98 19.36
C PRO A 171 5.59 12.69 20.38
N TRP A 172 5.57 13.41 21.50
CA TRP A 172 6.57 13.30 22.57
C TRP A 172 6.03 12.64 23.85
N LEU A 173 4.73 12.75 24.13
CA LEU A 173 4.09 12.16 25.32
C LEU A 173 3.42 10.81 25.05
N GLU A 174 2.73 10.69 23.92
CA GLU A 174 1.94 9.51 23.57
C GLU A 174 2.33 8.94 22.20
N GLU A 175 1.61 7.90 21.76
CA GLU A 175 1.76 7.37 20.40
C GLU A 175 1.40 8.39 19.30
N CYS A 176 0.67 9.46 19.63
CA CYS A 176 0.32 10.53 18.71
C CYS A 176 0.45 11.93 19.37
N PRO A 177 0.51 13.02 18.59
CA PRO A 177 0.62 14.37 19.14
C PRO A 177 -0.55 14.75 20.04
N LEU A 178 -0.31 15.57 21.07
CA LEU A 178 -1.34 16.02 22.02
C LEU A 178 -2.50 16.74 21.34
N GLN A 179 -2.28 17.42 20.21
CA GLN A 179 -3.34 17.99 19.39
C GLN A 179 -4.41 16.96 18.99
N ARG A 180 -4.06 15.68 18.83
CA ARG A 180 -5.03 14.64 18.47
C ARG A 180 -5.77 14.10 19.68
N SER A 181 -5.02 13.74 20.72
CA SER A 181 -5.59 13.20 21.96
C SER A 181 -6.46 14.23 22.69
N PHE A 182 -6.12 15.52 22.56
CA PHE A 182 -6.78 16.65 23.21
C PHE A 182 -7.12 17.75 22.19
N CYS A 183 -7.76 17.38 21.08
CA CYS A 183 -8.12 18.32 20.00
C CYS A 183 -8.91 19.54 20.47
N ARG A 184 -9.81 19.33 21.43
CA ARG A 184 -10.61 20.42 21.98
C ARG A 184 -9.77 21.44 22.73
N LEU A 185 -8.78 20.99 23.51
CA LEU A 185 -7.85 21.87 24.21
C LEU A 185 -6.96 22.61 23.21
N TYR A 186 -6.42 21.91 22.22
CA TYR A 186 -5.62 22.53 21.17
C TYR A 186 -6.36 23.64 20.40
N ASP A 187 -7.64 23.43 20.09
CA ASP A 187 -8.45 24.45 19.42
C ASP A 187 -8.65 25.72 20.26
N LEU A 188 -8.60 25.58 21.58
CA LEU A 188 -8.74 26.66 22.55
C LEU A 188 -7.40 27.32 22.90
N ALA A 189 -6.29 26.61 22.72
CA ALA A 189 -4.95 27.11 23.01
C ALA A 189 -4.56 28.27 22.07
N GLU A 190 -4.04 29.34 22.64
CA GLU A 190 -3.45 30.46 21.89
C GLU A 190 -2.01 30.13 21.46
N ASN A 191 -1.27 29.44 22.32
CA ASN A 191 0.13 29.09 22.15
C ASN A 191 0.30 27.73 21.43
N LYS A 192 -0.26 27.60 20.23
CA LYS A 192 -0.31 26.33 19.48
C LYS A 192 1.06 25.74 19.10
N SER A 193 2.08 26.60 18.98
CA SER A 193 3.44 26.23 18.60
C SER A 193 4.45 26.45 19.74
N VAL A 194 4.00 26.37 21.00
CA VAL A 194 4.86 26.49 22.18
C VAL A 194 5.75 25.25 22.35
N SER A 195 6.96 25.44 22.86
CA SER A 195 7.86 24.32 23.18
C SER A 195 7.44 23.61 24.48
N VAL A 196 7.88 22.37 24.65
CA VAL A 196 7.67 21.59 25.87
C VAL A 196 8.44 22.21 27.04
N ALA A 197 9.66 22.71 26.80
CA ALA A 197 10.44 23.43 27.81
C ALA A 197 9.71 24.69 28.30
N ASP A 198 9.20 25.52 27.39
CA ASP A 198 8.49 26.76 27.76
C ASP A 198 7.19 26.46 28.52
N MET A 199 6.48 25.39 28.15
CA MET A 199 5.29 24.95 28.87
C MET A 199 5.62 24.42 30.27
N PHE A 200 6.75 23.75 30.43
CA PHE A 200 7.23 23.26 31.72
C PHE A 200 7.67 24.42 32.62
N GLU A 201 8.48 25.35 32.11
CA GLU A 201 8.96 26.54 32.82
C GLU A 201 7.80 27.45 33.25
N ALA A 202 6.79 27.64 32.40
CA ALA A 202 5.59 28.40 32.73
C ALA A 202 4.62 27.65 33.68
N GLY A 203 4.91 26.40 34.02
CA GLY A 203 4.11 25.57 34.91
C GLY A 203 2.86 25.02 34.22
N TRP A 204 2.96 23.85 33.58
CA TRP A 204 1.82 23.15 32.97
C TRP A 204 0.91 22.42 33.98
N GLY A 205 1.06 22.69 35.28
CA GLY A 205 0.20 22.16 36.34
C GLY A 205 -1.21 22.76 36.31
N ILE A 206 -2.08 22.27 37.19
CA ILE A 206 -3.42 22.86 37.39
C ILE A 206 -3.24 24.30 37.86
N GLY A 207 -3.78 25.26 37.10
CA GLY A 207 -3.73 26.68 37.43
C GLY A 207 -2.37 27.35 37.18
N GLY A 208 -1.41 26.69 36.53
CA GLY A 208 -0.16 27.32 36.12
C GLY A 208 -0.28 28.18 34.86
N GLU A 209 0.69 29.07 34.63
CA GLU A 209 0.63 30.13 33.61
C GLU A 209 0.89 29.62 32.18
N ALA A 210 1.29 28.36 32.03
CA ALA A 210 1.53 27.73 30.73
C ALA A 210 0.27 27.66 29.85
N TRP A 211 -0.90 27.55 30.47
CA TRP A 211 -2.17 27.33 29.78
C TRP A 211 -2.82 28.65 29.35
N LYS A 212 -2.65 29.00 28.07
CA LYS A 212 -3.23 30.22 27.48
C LYS A 212 -4.42 29.89 26.60
N TRP A 213 -5.61 30.25 27.04
CA TRP A 213 -6.88 29.93 26.38
C TRP A 213 -7.53 31.16 25.78
N ARG A 214 -8.03 31.06 24.54
CA ARG A 214 -8.79 32.13 23.86
C ARG A 214 -10.10 32.52 24.58
N ARG A 215 -10.57 31.67 25.49
CA ARG A 215 -11.72 31.91 26.38
C ARG A 215 -11.63 31.02 27.62
N ARG A 216 -12.41 31.34 28.65
CA ARG A 216 -12.59 30.46 29.83
C ARG A 216 -13.10 29.09 29.41
N LEU A 217 -12.55 28.04 30.00
CA LEU A 217 -12.95 26.65 29.77
C LEU A 217 -14.31 26.37 30.40
N PHE A 218 -15.06 25.45 29.79
CA PHE A 218 -16.25 24.87 30.42
C PHE A 218 -15.87 23.71 31.35
N ALA A 219 -16.77 23.32 32.26
CA ALA A 219 -16.50 22.26 33.24
C ALA A 219 -15.98 20.95 32.61
N TRP A 220 -16.56 20.50 31.48
CA TRP A 220 -16.09 19.31 30.77
C TRP A 220 -14.75 19.51 30.03
N GLU A 221 -14.38 20.76 29.71
CA GLU A 221 -13.06 21.08 29.15
C GLU A 221 -12.00 21.16 30.25
N GLU A 222 -12.38 21.58 31.47
CA GLU A 222 -11.53 21.52 32.66
C GLU A 222 -11.25 20.06 33.06
N GLU A 223 -12.23 19.16 32.98
CA GLU A 223 -12.01 17.71 33.17
C GLU A 223 -11.04 17.12 32.15
N LEU A 224 -11.13 17.54 30.87
CA LEU A 224 -10.16 17.15 29.84
C LEU A 224 -8.75 17.67 30.16
N LEU A 225 -8.65 18.91 30.66
CA LEU A 225 -7.37 19.48 31.09
C LEU A 225 -6.78 18.70 32.26
N LEU A 226 -7.59 18.32 33.25
CA LEU A 226 -7.15 17.47 34.38
C LEU A 226 -6.59 16.13 33.88
N GLY A 227 -7.25 15.51 32.91
CA GLY A 227 -6.76 14.29 32.27
C GLY A 227 -5.44 14.49 31.52
N CYS A 228 -5.24 15.65 30.89
CA CYS A 228 -3.98 16.02 30.23
C CYS A 228 -2.86 16.23 31.25
N VAL A 229 -3.10 17.06 32.28
CA VAL A 229 -2.13 17.34 33.35
C VAL A 229 -1.74 16.06 34.10
N GLY A 230 -2.68 15.15 34.34
CA GLY A 230 -2.40 13.85 34.94
C GLY A 230 -1.37 13.02 34.16
N LYS A 231 -1.34 13.13 32.83
CA LYS A 231 -0.33 12.48 31.99
C LYS A 231 1.03 13.18 32.02
N LEU A 232 1.03 14.48 32.28
CA LEU A 232 2.24 15.30 32.42
C LEU A 232 2.91 15.17 33.80
N ALA A 233 2.17 14.72 34.81
CA ALA A 233 2.59 14.72 36.21
C ALA A 233 3.89 13.95 36.51
N ASN A 234 4.22 12.94 35.70
CA ASN A 234 5.41 12.09 35.87
C ASN A 234 6.55 12.43 34.90
N ILE A 235 6.46 13.54 34.18
CA ILE A 235 7.47 13.96 33.21
C ILE A 235 8.49 14.86 33.90
N PHE A 236 9.76 14.50 33.78
CA PHE A 236 10.89 15.31 34.21
C PHE A 236 11.78 15.58 33.00
N LEU A 237 12.06 16.84 32.73
CA LEU A 237 12.97 17.23 31.64
C LEU A 237 14.43 16.98 32.06
N GLN A 238 15.23 16.45 31.16
CA GLN A 238 16.66 16.19 31.38
C GLN A 238 17.48 17.28 30.70
N VAL A 239 17.81 18.32 31.45
CA VAL A 239 18.45 19.55 30.96
C VAL A 239 19.76 19.31 30.19
N ASP A 240 20.47 18.21 30.50
CA ASP A 240 21.75 17.86 29.90
C ASP A 240 21.67 16.95 28.66
N GLU A 241 20.48 16.44 28.31
CA GLU A 241 20.26 15.62 27.11
C GLU A 241 19.60 16.44 26.00
N VAL A 242 20.05 16.27 24.76
CA VAL A 242 19.44 16.95 23.60
C VAL A 242 18.28 16.13 23.07
N ASP A 243 17.17 16.79 22.74
CA ASP A 243 16.02 16.17 22.09
C ASP A 243 16.43 15.37 20.85
N ARG A 244 15.86 14.17 20.70
CA ARG A 244 16.11 13.37 19.50
C ARG A 244 14.89 12.63 19.00
N TRP A 245 14.84 12.47 17.69
CA TRP A 245 13.86 11.60 17.05
C TRP A 245 14.22 10.13 17.33
N VAL A 246 13.19 9.32 17.56
CA VAL A 246 13.29 7.89 17.83
C VAL A 246 12.47 7.13 16.81
N TRP A 247 13.13 6.18 16.15
CA TRP A 247 12.50 5.20 15.28
C TRP A 247 12.14 3.96 16.08
N LYS A 248 10.84 3.70 16.26
CA LYS A 248 10.32 2.64 17.14
C LYS A 248 10.62 1.22 16.64
N LEU A 249 10.84 1.04 15.34
CA LEU A 249 10.94 -0.29 14.72
C LEU A 249 12.36 -0.89 14.72
N HIS A 250 13.33 -0.24 15.36
CA HIS A 250 14.70 -0.74 15.45
C HIS A 250 15.32 -0.45 16.83
N SER A 251 16.08 -1.40 17.36
CA SER A 251 16.73 -1.28 18.68
C SER A 251 17.71 -0.11 18.78
N SER A 252 18.34 0.27 17.66
CA SER A 252 19.22 1.45 17.61
C SER A 252 18.48 2.79 17.73
N GLN A 253 17.14 2.78 17.69
CA GLN A 253 16.30 3.98 17.73
C GLN A 253 16.52 4.96 16.57
N SER A 254 17.28 4.56 15.55
CA SER A 254 17.50 5.32 14.32
C SER A 254 16.83 4.63 13.15
N TYR A 255 16.40 5.42 12.15
CA TYR A 255 15.74 4.85 10.99
C TYR A 255 16.63 3.88 10.22
N SER A 256 16.15 2.63 10.12
CA SER A 256 16.76 1.57 9.32
C SER A 256 15.80 1.12 8.22
N VAL A 257 16.25 1.23 6.96
CA VAL A 257 15.52 0.78 5.77
C VAL A 257 15.09 -0.69 5.90
N LYS A 258 15.94 -1.53 6.51
CA LYS A 258 15.63 -2.95 6.77
C LYS A 258 14.41 -3.10 7.69
N SER A 259 14.40 -2.42 8.84
CA SER A 259 13.28 -2.49 9.78
C SER A 259 11.98 -1.93 9.21
N ALA A 260 12.06 -0.84 8.44
CA ALA A 260 10.91 -0.27 7.74
C ALA A 260 10.32 -1.25 6.71
N TYR A 261 11.17 -1.93 5.93
CA TYR A 261 10.70 -2.98 5.03
C TYR A 261 10.11 -4.18 5.78
N SER A 262 10.74 -4.63 6.86
CA SER A 262 10.20 -5.72 7.68
C SER A 262 8.79 -5.38 8.18
N TYR A 263 8.58 -4.15 8.66
CA TYR A 263 7.26 -3.68 9.06
C TYR A 263 6.29 -3.60 7.88
N LEU A 264 6.67 -2.93 6.78
CA LEU A 264 5.82 -2.76 5.60
C LEU A 264 5.43 -4.08 4.96
N SER A 265 6.35 -5.05 4.89
CA SER A 265 6.08 -6.39 4.36
C SER A 265 5.25 -7.25 5.32
N ALA A 266 5.33 -7.01 6.63
CA ALA A 266 4.46 -7.66 7.62
C ALA A 266 3.05 -7.03 7.67
N SER A 267 2.94 -5.72 7.45
CA SER A 267 1.70 -4.92 7.47
C SER A 267 1.01 -4.82 6.11
N GLU A 268 1.68 -5.17 5.00
CA GLU A 268 1.05 -5.63 3.75
C GLU A 268 0.31 -6.97 3.92
N THR A 269 -0.19 -7.24 5.13
CA THR A 269 -0.86 -8.46 5.56
C THR A 269 0.07 -9.66 5.45
N ARG A 270 0.09 -10.47 6.51
CA ARG A 270 -0.03 -11.91 6.27
C ARG A 270 -1.23 -12.05 5.37
N ILE A 271 -0.99 -12.13 4.06
CA ILE A 271 -1.79 -12.94 3.17
C ILE A 271 -2.22 -14.12 4.04
N SER A 272 -3.50 -14.15 4.43
CA SER A 272 -3.97 -15.19 5.34
C SER A 272 -3.51 -16.52 4.74
N ASP A 273 -3.04 -17.48 5.52
CA ASP A 273 -2.70 -18.82 5.02
C ASP A 273 -3.88 -19.43 4.19
N SER A 274 -5.10 -18.90 4.34
CA SER A 274 -6.26 -19.21 3.51
C SER A 274 -6.19 -18.71 2.05
N PHE A 275 -5.51 -17.59 1.76
CA PHE A 275 -5.46 -16.97 0.44
C PHE A 275 -4.48 -17.63 -0.53
N ASP A 276 -3.37 -18.18 -0.04
CA ASP A 276 -2.40 -18.90 -0.88
C ASP A 276 -3.06 -20.08 -1.61
N ARG A 277 -4.10 -20.68 -1.02
CA ARG A 277 -4.91 -21.73 -1.66
C ARG A 277 -5.62 -21.27 -2.93
N PHE A 278 -5.94 -19.98 -3.03
CA PHE A 278 -6.68 -19.41 -4.16
C PHE A 278 -5.75 -18.87 -5.26
N LEU A 279 -4.44 -18.84 -5.03
CA LEU A 279 -3.46 -18.32 -5.96
C LEU A 279 -2.77 -19.40 -6.77
N TRP A 280 -2.42 -19.03 -8.01
CA TRP A 280 -1.55 -19.82 -8.89
C TRP A 280 -2.05 -21.24 -9.17
N LEU A 281 -3.38 -21.42 -9.19
CA LEU A 281 -3.96 -22.68 -9.66
C LEU A 281 -3.51 -22.93 -11.09
N LYS A 282 -2.81 -24.05 -11.30
CA LYS A 282 -2.26 -24.44 -12.62
C LYS A 282 -3.33 -24.53 -13.70
N SER A 283 -4.55 -24.90 -13.32
CA SER A 283 -5.68 -25.01 -14.23
C SER A 283 -6.27 -23.67 -14.67
N VAL A 284 -5.93 -22.58 -13.99
CA VAL A 284 -6.43 -21.24 -14.28
C VAL A 284 -5.37 -20.47 -15.06
N PRO A 285 -5.72 -19.81 -16.19
CA PRO A 285 -4.75 -19.03 -16.96
C PRO A 285 -4.07 -17.96 -16.12
N LEU A 286 -2.76 -17.74 -16.35
CA LEU A 286 -1.95 -16.81 -15.56
C LEU A 286 -2.56 -15.39 -15.46
N LYS A 287 -3.13 -14.88 -16.56
CA LYS A 287 -3.81 -13.57 -16.58
C LYS A 287 -4.96 -13.46 -15.56
N VAL A 288 -5.65 -14.57 -15.30
CA VAL A 288 -6.76 -14.66 -14.36
C VAL A 288 -6.23 -14.81 -12.93
N ASN A 289 -5.17 -15.60 -12.72
CA ASN A 289 -4.47 -15.68 -11.44
C ASN A 289 -3.95 -14.30 -10.99
N ILE A 290 -3.34 -13.53 -11.91
CA ILE A 290 -2.90 -12.14 -11.63
C ILE A 290 -4.10 -11.24 -11.30
N PHE A 291 -5.23 -11.44 -11.97
CA PHE A 291 -6.47 -10.71 -11.67
C PHE A 291 -6.97 -11.00 -10.24
N VAL A 292 -7.04 -12.28 -9.83
CA VAL A 292 -7.47 -12.67 -8.47
C VAL A 292 -6.48 -12.16 -7.42
N TRP A 293 -5.18 -12.24 -7.69
CA TRP A 293 -4.18 -11.66 -6.80
C TRP A 293 -4.40 -10.16 -6.59
N ARG A 294 -4.66 -9.41 -7.66
CA ARG A 294 -4.99 -7.98 -7.58
C ARG A 294 -6.32 -7.69 -6.89
N LEU A 295 -7.30 -8.61 -7.01
CA LEU A 295 -8.59 -8.52 -6.34
C LEU A 295 -8.40 -8.54 -4.82
N PHE A 296 -7.72 -9.54 -4.27
CA PHE A 296 -7.51 -9.61 -2.81
C PHE A 296 -6.62 -8.49 -2.25
N LEU A 297 -5.72 -7.92 -3.06
CA LEU A 297 -4.97 -6.72 -2.69
C LEU A 297 -5.79 -5.42 -2.77
N ASN A 298 -7.05 -5.49 -3.19
CA ASN A 298 -7.90 -4.33 -3.52
C ASN A 298 -7.20 -3.35 -4.49
N ARG A 299 -6.53 -3.87 -5.52
CA ARG A 299 -5.77 -3.10 -6.53
C ARG A 299 -6.36 -3.16 -7.94
N LEU A 300 -7.59 -3.64 -8.07
CA LEU A 300 -8.33 -3.56 -9.33
C LEU A 300 -8.76 -2.11 -9.61
N PRO A 301 -8.87 -1.70 -10.88
CA PRO A 301 -9.36 -0.37 -11.24
C PRO A 301 -10.89 -0.28 -11.16
N THR A 302 -11.44 -0.61 -9.98
CA THR A 302 -12.82 -0.28 -9.58
C THR A 302 -12.98 1.24 -9.44
N LYS A 303 -14.20 1.75 -9.55
CA LYS A 303 -14.42 3.22 -9.53
C LYS A 303 -13.95 3.85 -8.21
N ASP A 304 -14.18 3.22 -7.06
CA ASP A 304 -13.63 3.68 -5.77
C ASP A 304 -12.09 3.81 -5.81
N ASN A 305 -11.39 2.83 -6.38
CA ASN A 305 -9.93 2.84 -6.48
C ASN A 305 -9.42 3.84 -7.52
N LEU A 306 -10.19 4.11 -8.58
CA LEU A 306 -9.87 5.15 -9.55
C LEU A 306 -10.07 6.55 -8.96
N GLN A 307 -11.10 6.75 -8.15
CA GLN A 307 -11.35 8.01 -7.43
C GLN A 307 -10.24 8.28 -6.41
N LYS A 308 -9.84 7.27 -5.62
CA LYS A 308 -8.68 7.36 -4.70
C LYS A 308 -7.37 7.74 -5.40
N ARG A 309 -7.25 7.45 -6.71
CA ARG A 309 -6.10 7.82 -7.55
C ARG A 309 -6.28 9.15 -8.29
N GLY A 310 -7.39 9.86 -8.06
CA GLY A 310 -7.71 11.12 -8.73
C GLY A 310 -8.00 10.98 -10.23
N SER A 311 -8.39 9.79 -10.70
CA SER A 311 -8.64 9.53 -12.13
C SER A 311 -10.08 9.79 -12.56
N ILE A 312 -11.04 9.79 -11.64
CA ILE A 312 -12.47 10.04 -11.89
C ILE A 312 -13.06 10.93 -10.79
N GLY A 313 -14.13 11.67 -11.09
CA GLY A 313 -14.85 12.50 -10.13
C GLY A 313 -16.02 11.76 -9.44
N ASP A 314 -16.56 12.36 -8.37
CA ASP A 314 -17.58 11.74 -7.49
C ASP A 314 -18.87 11.34 -8.23
N HIS A 315 -19.27 12.10 -9.25
CA HIS A 315 -20.44 11.81 -10.09
C HIS A 315 -20.32 10.52 -10.92
N GLN A 316 -19.12 9.94 -11.02
CA GLN A 316 -18.86 8.74 -11.85
C GLN A 316 -18.84 7.44 -11.05
N LEU A 317 -19.09 7.49 -9.74
CA LEU A 317 -18.93 6.34 -8.84
C LEU A 317 -19.98 5.24 -8.97
N LEU A 318 -21.11 5.52 -9.60
CA LEU A 318 -22.21 4.56 -9.71
C LEU A 318 -21.80 3.28 -10.44
N CYS A 319 -22.31 2.16 -9.97
CA CYS A 319 -22.02 0.83 -10.49
C CYS A 319 -22.35 0.71 -11.97
N SER A 320 -21.43 0.11 -12.71
CA SER A 320 -21.54 -0.11 -14.15
C SER A 320 -22.69 -1.06 -14.54
N ALA A 321 -23.24 -1.78 -13.57
CA ALA A 321 -24.45 -2.60 -13.73
C ALA A 321 -25.76 -1.80 -13.66
N LEU A 322 -25.69 -0.48 -13.45
CA LEU A 322 -26.86 0.42 -13.32
C LEU A 322 -27.79 0.06 -12.15
N CYS A 323 -27.22 -0.46 -11.05
CA CYS A 323 -27.99 -0.84 -9.87
C CYS A 323 -28.19 0.29 -8.85
N GLY A 324 -27.73 1.52 -9.15
CA GLY A 324 -27.95 2.70 -8.29
C GLY A 324 -27.00 2.89 -7.11
N PHE A 325 -26.07 1.96 -6.86
CA PHE A 325 -25.10 2.04 -5.77
C PHE A 325 -23.69 2.37 -6.27
N SER A 326 -22.78 2.80 -5.40
CA SER A 326 -21.37 3.05 -5.73
C SER A 326 -20.60 1.75 -6.01
N GLU A 327 -19.67 1.78 -6.96
CA GLU A 327 -18.83 0.64 -7.30
C GLU A 327 -17.56 0.60 -6.44
N ASP A 328 -17.58 -0.26 -5.43
CA ASP A 328 -16.39 -0.78 -4.79
C ASP A 328 -16.20 -2.28 -5.11
N LEU A 329 -15.13 -2.87 -4.58
CA LEU A 329 -14.81 -4.28 -4.79
C LEU A 329 -15.92 -5.22 -4.33
N ASN A 330 -16.40 -5.05 -3.09
CA ASN A 330 -17.37 -5.97 -2.50
C ASN A 330 -18.74 -5.80 -3.15
N HIS A 331 -19.12 -4.55 -3.43
CA HIS A 331 -20.31 -4.23 -4.18
C HIS A 331 -20.29 -4.89 -5.56
N LEU A 332 -19.25 -4.63 -6.36
CA LEU A 332 -19.17 -5.12 -7.74
C LEU A 332 -19.29 -6.64 -7.82
N PHE A 333 -18.58 -7.37 -6.96
CA PHE A 333 -18.48 -8.82 -7.08
C PHE A 333 -19.54 -9.57 -6.28
N PHE A 334 -20.04 -9.06 -5.16
CA PHE A 334 -20.84 -9.87 -4.23
C PHE A 334 -22.16 -9.23 -3.82
N GLN A 335 -22.23 -7.90 -3.62
CA GLN A 335 -23.42 -7.23 -3.08
C GLN A 335 -24.32 -6.60 -4.15
N CYS A 336 -23.81 -6.43 -5.38
CA CYS A 336 -24.57 -5.82 -6.47
C CYS A 336 -25.83 -6.65 -6.77
N PRO A 337 -27.04 -6.05 -6.80
CA PRO A 337 -28.28 -6.78 -7.10
C PRO A 337 -28.30 -7.46 -8.48
N VAL A 338 -27.47 -6.98 -9.42
CA VAL A 338 -27.36 -7.57 -10.76
C VAL A 338 -26.37 -8.74 -10.75
N TYR A 339 -25.11 -8.51 -10.34
CA TYR A 339 -24.10 -9.57 -10.32
C TYR A 339 -24.30 -10.60 -9.20
N GLY A 340 -24.94 -10.22 -8.09
CA GLY A 340 -25.37 -11.13 -7.03
C GLY A 340 -26.30 -12.23 -7.52
N ARG A 341 -27.17 -11.93 -8.51
CA ARG A 341 -28.01 -12.94 -9.16
C ARG A 341 -27.20 -14.00 -9.92
N LEU A 342 -26.03 -13.64 -10.46
CA LEU A 342 -25.16 -14.61 -11.13
C LEU A 342 -24.70 -15.70 -10.14
N TRP A 343 -24.33 -15.30 -8.91
CA TRP A 343 -23.98 -16.27 -7.87
C TRP A 343 -25.15 -17.21 -7.54
N LEU A 344 -26.38 -16.69 -7.46
CA LEU A 344 -27.57 -17.52 -7.24
C LEU A 344 -27.81 -18.52 -8.38
N VAL A 345 -27.65 -18.09 -9.64
CA VAL A 345 -27.78 -18.97 -10.81
C VAL A 345 -26.70 -20.06 -10.81
N ILE A 346 -25.46 -19.73 -10.44
CA ILE A 346 -24.37 -20.70 -10.33
C ILE A 346 -24.59 -21.66 -9.17
N SER A 347 -25.03 -21.19 -8.00
CA SER A 347 -25.38 -22.06 -6.87
C SER A 347 -26.52 -23.01 -7.22
N LYS A 348 -27.56 -22.53 -7.91
CA LYS A 348 -28.66 -23.36 -8.43
C LYS A 348 -28.15 -24.41 -9.42
N TRP A 349 -27.23 -24.05 -10.32
CA TRP A 349 -26.61 -25.00 -11.24
C TRP A 349 -25.82 -26.09 -10.52
N LEU A 350 -25.17 -25.76 -9.40
CA LEU A 350 -24.48 -26.71 -8.54
C LEU A 350 -25.42 -27.47 -7.58
N GLY A 351 -26.73 -27.22 -7.61
CA GLY A 351 -27.69 -27.84 -6.69
C GLY A 351 -27.54 -27.39 -5.23
N ILE A 352 -26.96 -26.21 -4.98
CA ILE A 352 -26.70 -25.68 -3.64
C ILE A 352 -27.67 -24.53 -3.34
N SER A 353 -28.30 -24.59 -2.17
CA SER A 353 -29.08 -23.49 -1.60
C SER A 353 -28.34 -22.94 -0.38
N THR A 354 -27.76 -21.74 -0.51
CA THR A 354 -27.04 -21.08 0.59
C THR A 354 -27.07 -19.56 0.42
N VAL A 355 -26.96 -18.85 1.54
CA VAL A 355 -26.81 -17.39 1.57
C VAL A 355 -25.32 -17.07 1.52
N LEU A 356 -24.90 -16.30 0.52
CA LEU A 356 -23.48 -15.98 0.30
C LEU A 356 -23.07 -14.68 0.99
N HIS A 357 -21.86 -14.66 1.55
CA HIS A 357 -21.31 -13.46 2.18
C HIS A 357 -21.02 -12.34 1.18
N GLY A 358 -21.27 -11.09 1.57
CA GLY A 358 -21.03 -9.91 0.72
C GLY A 358 -19.58 -9.41 0.70
N VAL A 359 -18.61 -10.14 1.26
CA VAL A 359 -17.21 -9.69 1.41
C VAL A 359 -16.26 -10.74 0.86
N VAL A 360 -15.24 -10.31 0.12
CA VAL A 360 -14.31 -11.20 -0.61
C VAL A 360 -13.72 -12.32 0.24
N ASP A 361 -13.21 -12.01 1.45
CA ASP A 361 -12.52 -12.98 2.28
C ASP A 361 -13.50 -14.06 2.80
N ALA A 362 -14.64 -13.64 3.33
CA ALA A 362 -15.67 -14.55 3.83
C ALA A 362 -16.32 -15.37 2.70
N HIS A 363 -16.60 -14.73 1.56
CA HIS A 363 -17.19 -15.40 0.40
C HIS A 363 -16.25 -16.43 -0.20
N SER A 364 -14.94 -16.15 -0.27
CA SER A 364 -13.97 -17.09 -0.83
C SER A 364 -13.88 -18.39 -0.01
N VAL A 365 -13.79 -18.27 1.32
CA VAL A 365 -13.79 -19.42 2.25
C VAL A 365 -15.11 -20.17 2.19
N GLN A 366 -16.25 -19.47 2.28
CA GLN A 366 -17.57 -20.08 2.26
C GLN A 366 -17.82 -20.84 0.95
N PHE A 367 -17.68 -20.18 -0.19
CA PHE A 367 -18.03 -20.78 -1.49
C PHE A 367 -17.09 -21.93 -1.84
N CYS A 368 -15.78 -21.78 -1.62
CA CYS A 368 -14.83 -22.85 -1.90
C CYS A 368 -14.96 -24.03 -0.93
N GLY A 369 -15.44 -23.78 0.29
CA GLY A 369 -15.74 -24.80 1.30
C GLY A 369 -16.98 -25.65 0.99
N LEU A 370 -17.86 -25.20 0.09
CA LEU A 370 -19.06 -25.96 -0.32
C LEU A 370 -18.72 -27.32 -0.97
N GLY A 371 -17.48 -27.50 -1.44
CA GLY A 371 -17.00 -28.78 -1.95
C GLY A 371 -16.77 -29.86 -0.89
N GLY A 372 -16.96 -29.55 0.39
CA GLY A 372 -16.74 -30.47 1.50
C GLY A 372 -15.26 -30.75 1.75
N ALA A 373 -14.95 -31.92 2.32
CA ALA A 373 -13.60 -32.29 2.76
C ALA A 373 -12.68 -32.81 1.63
N SER A 374 -13.21 -33.09 0.43
CA SER A 374 -12.39 -33.63 -0.66
C SER A 374 -11.58 -32.53 -1.33
N LYS A 375 -10.25 -32.71 -1.39
CA LYS A 375 -9.33 -31.73 -2.00
C LYS A 375 -9.68 -31.42 -3.46
N GLY A 376 -10.16 -32.43 -4.19
CA GLY A 376 -10.60 -32.30 -5.58
C GLY A 376 -11.81 -31.39 -5.75
N SER A 377 -12.87 -31.64 -4.99
CA SER A 377 -14.06 -30.80 -5.01
C SER A 377 -13.73 -29.37 -4.59
N THR A 378 -12.96 -29.17 -3.51
CA THR A 378 -12.51 -27.82 -3.11
C THR A 378 -11.81 -27.09 -4.25
N LYS A 379 -10.89 -27.75 -4.98
CA LYS A 379 -10.23 -27.16 -6.16
C LYS A 379 -11.24 -26.76 -7.24
N VAL A 380 -12.20 -27.62 -7.56
CA VAL A 380 -13.22 -27.31 -8.58
C VAL A 380 -14.09 -26.12 -8.17
N PHE A 381 -14.53 -26.05 -6.91
CA PHE A 381 -15.26 -24.90 -6.39
C PHE A 381 -14.42 -23.62 -6.45
N THR A 382 -13.13 -23.69 -6.14
CA THR A 382 -12.23 -22.53 -6.32
C THR A 382 -12.13 -22.10 -7.77
N ILE A 383 -12.00 -23.04 -8.71
CA ILE A 383 -11.94 -22.74 -10.15
C ILE A 383 -13.24 -22.06 -10.61
N ILE A 384 -14.40 -22.55 -10.15
CA ILE A 384 -15.71 -21.94 -10.42
C ILE A 384 -15.79 -20.54 -9.83
N TRP A 385 -15.41 -20.36 -8.57
CA TRP A 385 -15.41 -19.07 -7.90
C TRP A 385 -14.56 -18.02 -8.65
N ILE A 386 -13.33 -18.39 -9.03
CA ILE A 386 -12.44 -17.53 -9.83
C ILE A 386 -13.06 -17.21 -11.19
N SER A 387 -13.72 -18.20 -11.83
CA SER A 387 -14.38 -18.01 -13.12
C SER A 387 -15.50 -16.98 -13.05
N VAL A 388 -16.35 -17.06 -12.02
CA VAL A 388 -17.45 -16.09 -11.81
C VAL A 388 -16.90 -14.68 -11.66
N LEU A 389 -15.90 -14.47 -10.80
CA LEU A 389 -15.28 -13.16 -10.63
C LEU A 389 -14.71 -12.61 -11.93
N TYR A 390 -14.01 -13.45 -12.70
CA TYR A 390 -13.42 -13.01 -13.95
C TYR A 390 -14.48 -12.67 -15.00
N VAL A 391 -15.59 -13.41 -15.05
CA VAL A 391 -16.73 -13.10 -15.94
C VAL A 391 -17.38 -11.78 -15.55
N ILE A 392 -17.66 -11.54 -14.25
CA ILE A 392 -18.19 -10.26 -13.75
C ILE A 392 -17.27 -9.10 -14.15
N TRP A 393 -15.97 -9.27 -13.94
CA TRP A 393 -14.98 -8.24 -14.29
C TRP A 393 -14.96 -7.92 -15.79
N ARG A 394 -15.05 -8.95 -16.64
CA ARG A 394 -15.11 -8.77 -18.09
C ARG A 394 -16.39 -8.10 -18.54
N ASP A 395 -17.53 -8.51 -18.01
CA ASP A 395 -18.83 -7.89 -18.33
C ASP A 395 -18.84 -6.42 -17.90
N ARG A 396 -18.40 -6.11 -16.68
CA ARG A 396 -18.23 -4.73 -16.20
C ARG A 396 -17.38 -3.89 -17.14
N ASN A 397 -16.25 -4.41 -17.60
CA ASN A 397 -15.39 -3.68 -18.55
C ASN A 397 -16.04 -3.52 -19.93
N ASN A 398 -16.78 -4.51 -20.42
CA ASN A 398 -17.52 -4.39 -21.67
C ASN A 398 -18.63 -3.34 -21.56
N ARG A 399 -19.34 -3.26 -20.43
CA ARG A 399 -20.35 -2.21 -20.18
C ARG A 399 -19.73 -0.81 -20.23
N ILE A 400 -18.55 -0.63 -19.64
CA ILE A 400 -17.87 0.68 -19.63
C ILE A 400 -17.31 1.05 -21.01
N PHE A 401 -16.54 0.15 -21.63
CA PHE A 401 -15.71 0.50 -22.79
C PHE A 401 -16.36 0.19 -24.13
N LYS A 402 -17.38 -0.68 -24.15
CA LYS A 402 -18.05 -1.13 -25.38
C LYS A 402 -19.56 -0.90 -25.36
N LEU A 403 -20.12 -0.45 -24.23
CA LEU A 403 -21.56 -0.27 -24.05
C LEU A 403 -22.39 -1.54 -24.37
N VAL A 404 -21.78 -2.71 -24.17
CA VAL A 404 -22.43 -4.01 -24.38
C VAL A 404 -22.96 -4.54 -23.05
N HIS A 405 -24.23 -4.94 -23.04
CA HIS A 405 -24.91 -5.54 -21.89
C HIS A 405 -25.28 -6.99 -22.19
N GLU A 406 -24.69 -7.93 -21.45
CA GLU A 406 -25.09 -9.35 -21.52
C GLU A 406 -26.09 -9.71 -20.40
N SER A 407 -26.98 -10.65 -20.69
CA SER A 407 -27.92 -11.18 -19.70
C SER A 407 -27.21 -12.10 -18.71
N ILE A 408 -27.76 -12.22 -17.50
CA ILE A 408 -27.20 -13.09 -16.44
C ILE A 408 -27.10 -14.54 -16.92
N ASP A 409 -28.05 -15.03 -17.72
CA ASP A 409 -28.02 -16.39 -18.27
C ASP A 409 -26.82 -16.60 -19.22
N LYS A 410 -26.52 -15.60 -20.06
CA LYS A 410 -25.34 -15.64 -20.94
C LYS A 410 -24.05 -15.61 -20.13
N LEU A 411 -23.99 -14.79 -19.07
CA LEU A 411 -22.83 -14.76 -18.16
C LEU A 411 -22.67 -16.11 -17.45
N ALA A 412 -23.75 -16.74 -17.00
CA ALA A 412 -23.72 -18.05 -16.35
C ALA A 412 -23.20 -19.14 -17.31
N GLU A 413 -23.67 -19.17 -18.56
CA GLU A 413 -23.14 -20.10 -19.56
C GLU A 413 -21.66 -19.84 -19.87
N ARG A 414 -21.20 -18.57 -19.87
CA ARG A 414 -19.77 -18.26 -19.98
C ARG A 414 -18.96 -18.80 -18.81
N VAL A 415 -19.48 -18.71 -17.58
CA VAL A 415 -18.82 -19.29 -16.40
C VAL A 415 -18.66 -20.80 -16.58
N LYS A 416 -19.74 -21.51 -16.94
CA LYS A 416 -19.74 -22.97 -17.15
C LYS A 416 -18.78 -23.39 -18.24
N LEU A 417 -18.78 -22.70 -19.37
CA LEU A 417 -17.90 -22.98 -20.50
C LEU A 417 -16.43 -22.70 -20.15
N GLN A 418 -16.17 -21.60 -19.45
CA GLN A 418 -14.82 -21.22 -19.05
C GLN A 418 -14.23 -22.23 -18.06
N THR A 419 -15.00 -22.67 -17.06
CA THR A 419 -14.55 -23.69 -16.10
C THR A 419 -14.34 -25.04 -16.77
N PHE A 420 -15.22 -25.44 -17.69
CA PHE A 420 -15.07 -26.65 -18.49
C PHE A 420 -13.71 -26.69 -19.22
N TRP A 421 -13.38 -25.63 -19.96
CA TRP A 421 -12.12 -25.57 -20.70
C TRP A 421 -10.90 -25.56 -19.78
N TRP A 422 -10.97 -24.84 -18.65
CA TRP A 422 -9.88 -24.83 -17.65
C TRP A 422 -9.65 -26.21 -17.03
N LEU A 423 -10.71 -26.97 -16.77
CA LEU A 423 -10.60 -28.33 -16.25
C LEU A 423 -10.09 -29.28 -17.32
N LYS A 424 -10.71 -29.28 -18.51
CA LYS A 424 -10.36 -30.15 -19.64
C LYS A 424 -8.93 -29.97 -20.13
N SER A 425 -8.39 -28.75 -20.09
CA SER A 425 -6.99 -28.51 -20.48
C SER A 425 -5.97 -28.99 -19.45
N SER A 426 -6.39 -29.21 -18.21
CA SER A 426 -5.47 -29.28 -17.06
C SER A 426 -5.50 -30.62 -16.33
N TYR A 427 -6.60 -31.37 -16.47
CA TYR A 427 -6.78 -32.67 -15.84
C TYR A 427 -7.04 -33.71 -16.92
N VAL A 428 -6.06 -34.59 -17.14
CA VAL A 428 -6.11 -35.65 -18.17
C VAL A 428 -7.29 -36.60 -17.96
N LEU A 429 -7.67 -36.85 -16.70
CA LEU A 429 -8.79 -37.72 -16.34
C LEU A 429 -10.17 -37.04 -16.47
N PHE A 430 -10.21 -35.74 -16.81
CA PHE A 430 -11.45 -35.01 -17.07
C PHE A 430 -11.93 -35.30 -18.50
N ASP A 431 -12.37 -36.55 -18.74
CA ASP A 431 -12.87 -36.99 -20.05
C ASP A 431 -14.40 -36.87 -20.14
N PHE A 432 -14.90 -35.67 -19.90
CA PHE A 432 -16.32 -35.35 -20.03
C PHE A 432 -16.57 -34.44 -21.23
N ASP A 433 -17.76 -34.55 -21.81
CA ASP A 433 -18.27 -33.59 -22.77
C ASP A 433 -18.89 -32.38 -22.05
N TYR A 434 -19.14 -31.31 -22.80
CA TYR A 434 -19.69 -30.09 -22.21
C TYR A 434 -21.12 -30.30 -21.69
N LEU A 435 -21.90 -31.18 -22.32
CA LEU A 435 -23.27 -31.47 -21.93
C LEU A 435 -23.31 -32.13 -20.54
N GLY A 436 -22.46 -33.13 -20.31
CA GLY A 436 -22.30 -33.80 -19.01
C GLY A 436 -21.88 -32.82 -17.92
N TRP A 437 -20.87 -31.98 -18.18
CA TRP A 437 -20.46 -30.93 -17.24
C TRP A 437 -21.59 -29.94 -16.92
N ARG A 438 -22.34 -29.54 -17.94
CA ARG A 438 -23.42 -28.55 -17.83
C ARG A 438 -24.61 -29.10 -17.04
N GLN A 439 -24.94 -30.38 -17.17
CA GLN A 439 -26.10 -31.00 -16.53
C GLN A 439 -25.77 -31.62 -15.16
N ASN A 440 -24.61 -32.24 -15.02
CA ASN A 440 -24.21 -32.95 -13.80
C ASN A 440 -22.73 -32.66 -13.43
N PRO A 441 -22.41 -31.47 -12.91
CA PRO A 441 -21.03 -31.10 -12.61
C PRO A 441 -20.38 -31.96 -11.52
N TRP A 442 -21.17 -32.49 -10.57
CA TRP A 442 -20.67 -33.27 -9.43
C TRP A 442 -20.00 -34.58 -9.82
N SER A 443 -20.49 -35.26 -10.87
CA SER A 443 -19.88 -36.50 -11.36
C SER A 443 -18.43 -36.29 -11.83
N CYS A 444 -18.08 -35.07 -12.22
CA CYS A 444 -16.78 -34.74 -12.74
C CYS A 444 -15.75 -34.45 -11.63
N PHE A 445 -16.19 -34.14 -10.40
CA PHE A 445 -15.28 -33.64 -9.34
C PHE A 445 -14.30 -34.71 -8.86
N GLN A 446 -14.65 -35.99 -8.96
CA GLN A 446 -13.79 -37.11 -8.56
C GLN A 446 -12.55 -37.27 -9.46
N THR A 447 -12.61 -36.74 -10.69
CA THR A 447 -11.50 -36.83 -11.66
C THR A 447 -10.43 -35.75 -11.46
N VAL A 448 -10.68 -34.82 -10.54
CA VAL A 448 -9.80 -33.69 -10.22
C VAL A 448 -9.04 -34.01 -8.93
N VAL A 449 -7.85 -34.63 -9.04
CA VAL A 449 -7.01 -34.98 -7.87
C VAL A 449 -5.87 -33.98 -7.67
#